data_AF-A0A820KK23-F1
#
_entry.id   AF-A0A820KK23-F1
#
_cell.length_a   1.000
_cell.length_b   1.000
_cell.length_c   1.000
_cell.angle_alpha   90.00
_cell.angle_beta   90.00
_cell.angle_gamma   90.00
#
_symmetry.space_group_name_H-M   'P 1'
#
loop_
_entity.id
_entity.type
_entity.pdbx_description
1 polymer ?
#
loop_
_entity_poly.entity_id
_entity_poly.type
_entity_poly.pdbx_seq_one_letter_code
_entity_poly.pdbx_strand_id
1 'polypeptide(L)'
;MLHFYSVNNEPTIITTDTNSTMKVSIPGYDLAALWDKHCEHEFNRRDVAATMLTMVSDPYVNHIPTMTGGVGAKDLSRFYEHHFINNNPEDFQII
;
A
#
# COMPACT_ATOMS: atom_id res chain seq x y z
N MET A 1 -1.11 -2.22 -10.72
CA MET A 1 -0.07 -3.06 -10.10
C MET A 1 0.67 -2.18 -9.12
N LEU A 2 0.37 -2.31 -7.83
CA LEU A 2 1.11 -1.63 -6.77
C LEU A 2 2.48 -2.32 -6.69
N HIS A 3 3.53 -1.61 -7.04
CA HIS A 3 4.89 -2.10 -6.88
C HIS A 3 5.37 -1.65 -5.50
N PHE A 4 5.48 -2.59 -4.56
CA PHE A 4 6.09 -2.36 -3.26
C PHE A 4 7.60 -2.65 -3.41
N TYR A 5 8.45 -1.63 -3.62
CA TYR A 5 9.90 -1.82 -3.54
C TYR A 5 10.42 -1.66 -2.11
N SER A 6 11.34 -2.56 -1.78
CA SER A 6 12.34 -2.57 -0.70
C SER A 6 11.91 -2.02 0.66
N VAL A 7 11.58 -2.96 1.55
CA VAL A 7 11.57 -2.72 2.99
C VAL A 7 13.01 -2.62 3.45
N ASN A 8 13.50 -1.39 3.65
CA ASN A 8 14.69 -1.07 4.45
C ASN A 8 15.97 -1.89 4.21
N ASN A 9 16.20 -2.42 3.01
CA ASN A 9 17.37 -3.25 2.70
C ASN A 9 17.42 -4.60 3.47
N GLU A 10 16.27 -5.05 3.98
CA GLU A 10 16.10 -6.39 4.56
C GLU A 10 15.94 -7.45 3.45
N PRO A 11 16.52 -8.65 3.58
CA PRO A 11 16.51 -9.65 2.52
C PRO A 11 15.09 -10.16 2.27
N THR A 12 14.56 -9.87 1.08
CA THR A 12 13.32 -10.46 0.58
C THR A 12 13.53 -11.96 0.38
N ILE A 13 12.80 -12.80 1.13
CA ILE A 13 12.83 -14.25 0.96
C ILE A 13 11.71 -14.64 -0.01
N ILE A 14 12.10 -15.13 -1.18
CA ILE A 14 11.20 -15.78 -2.13
C ILE A 14 11.11 -17.25 -1.75
N THR A 15 9.95 -17.67 -1.25
CA THR A 15 9.65 -19.07 -0.95
C THR A 15 8.69 -19.63 -1.99
N THR A 16 8.96 -20.83 -2.49
CA THR A 16 8.04 -21.56 -3.37
C THR A 16 7.17 -22.47 -2.51
N ASP A 17 5.85 -22.29 -2.55
CA ASP A 17 4.95 -23.26 -1.93
C ASP A 17 4.76 -24.50 -2.82
N THR A 18 4.13 -25.55 -2.26
CA THR A 18 3.91 -26.84 -2.95
C THR A 18 3.13 -26.73 -4.27
N ASN A 19 2.47 -25.60 -4.52
CA ASN A 19 1.72 -25.31 -5.75
C ASN A 19 2.52 -24.48 -6.77
N SER A 20 3.83 -24.31 -6.58
CA SER A 20 4.69 -23.48 -7.45
C SER A 20 4.33 -21.99 -7.45
N THR A 21 3.61 -21.53 -6.44
CA THR A 21 3.30 -20.10 -6.26
C THR A 21 4.49 -19.43 -5.61
N MET A 22 5.02 -18.37 -6.23
CA MET A 22 6.05 -17.56 -5.59
C MET A 22 5.43 -16.74 -4.46
N LYS A 23 5.80 -17.04 -3.22
CA LYS A 23 5.46 -16.25 -2.04
C LYS A 23 6.62 -15.35 -1.70
N VAL A 24 6.39 -14.05 -1.81
CA VAL A 24 7.30 -13.02 -1.32
C VAL A 24 7.04 -12.84 0.17
N SER A 25 8.06 -13.09 0.99
CA SER A 25 8.01 -12.79 2.42
C SER A 25 9.17 -11.86 2.80
N ILE A 26 8.88 -10.91 3.67
CA ILE A 26 9.90 -10.04 4.25
C ILE A 26 10.04 -10.46 5.73
N PRO A 27 11.23 -10.91 6.18
CA PRO A 27 11.44 -11.35 7.55
C PRO A 27 10.98 -10.32 8.57
N GLY A 28 10.21 -10.75 9.57
CA GLY A 28 9.69 -9.88 10.63
C GLY A 28 8.40 -9.13 10.28
N TYR A 29 7.86 -9.29 9.06
CA TYR A 29 6.62 -8.64 8.64
C TYR A 29 5.57 -9.65 8.19
N ASP A 30 4.38 -9.53 8.77
CA ASP A 30 3.16 -10.14 8.24
C ASP A 30 2.54 -9.20 7.20
N LEU A 31 2.81 -9.47 5.92
CA LEU A 31 2.35 -8.61 4.82
C LEU A 31 0.83 -8.65 4.65
N ALA A 32 0.17 -9.76 5.01
CA ALA A 32 -1.28 -9.85 4.93
C ALA A 32 -1.92 -8.96 6.00
N ALA A 33 -1.45 -9.06 7.25
CA ALA A 33 -1.94 -8.20 8.32
C ALA A 33 -1.62 -6.71 8.06
N LEU A 34 -0.46 -6.40 7.47
CA LEU A 34 -0.11 -5.03 7.10
C LEU A 34 -1.02 -4.49 6.00
N TRP A 35 -1.33 -5.32 4.99
CA TRP A 35 -2.27 -4.98 3.92
C TRP A 35 -3.67 -4.72 4.45
N ASP A 36 -4.20 -5.60 5.32
CA ASP A 36 -5.53 -5.42 5.91
C ASP A 36 -5.62 -4.10 6.68
N LYS A 37 -4.59 -3.78 7.47
CA LYS A 37 -4.51 -2.52 8.21
C LYS A 37 -4.41 -1.31 7.29
N HIS A 38 -3.64 -1.42 6.21
CA HIS A 38 -3.53 -0.38 5.18
C HIS A 38 -4.91 -0.06 4.57
N CYS A 39 -5.62 -1.11 4.13
CA CYS A 39 -6.96 -1.00 3.57
C CYS A 39 -7.97 -0.44 4.59
N GLU A 40 -7.89 -0.85 5.85
CA GLU A 40 -8.72 -0.29 6.91
C GLU A 40 -8.54 1.24 7.01
N HIS A 41 -7.29 1.72 6.98
CA HIS A 41 -6.98 3.15 7.03
C HIS A 41 -7.46 3.90 5.78
N GLU A 42 -7.32 3.32 4.58
CA GLU A 42 -7.73 3.94 3.33
C GLU A 42 -9.26 4.03 3.16
N PHE A 43 -9.98 2.97 3.49
CA PHE A 43 -11.37 2.82 3.05
C PHE A 43 -12.40 2.87 4.18
N ASN A 44 -12.06 2.36 5.37
CA ASN A 44 -12.98 2.41 6.51
C ASN A 44 -12.77 3.69 7.32
N ARG A 45 -11.55 3.95 7.78
CA ARG A 45 -11.22 5.12 8.60
C ARG A 45 -11.00 6.38 7.78
N ARG A 46 -10.61 6.23 6.51
CA ARG A 46 -10.31 7.31 5.57
C ARG A 46 -9.28 8.30 6.14
N ASP A 47 -8.24 7.74 6.76
CA ASP A 47 -7.23 8.46 7.55
C ASP A 47 -5.89 8.44 6.81
N VAL A 48 -5.62 9.51 6.06
CA VAL A 48 -4.40 9.65 5.25
C VAL A 48 -3.14 9.49 6.09
N ALA A 49 -3.10 10.09 7.29
CA ALA A 49 -1.92 10.04 8.13
C ALA A 49 -1.65 8.61 8.62
N ALA A 50 -2.68 7.90 9.07
CA ALA A 50 -2.57 6.50 9.46
C ALA A 50 -2.17 5.60 8.29
N THR A 51 -2.73 5.82 7.10
CA THR A 51 -2.34 5.09 5.88
C THR A 51 -0.85 5.28 5.57
N MET A 52 -0.36 6.51 5.58
CA MET A 52 1.05 6.80 5.27
C MET A 52 2.02 6.14 6.28
N LEU A 53 1.62 5.96 7.55
CA LEU A 53 2.42 5.26 8.56
C LEU A 53 2.57 3.75 8.30
N THR A 54 1.75 3.17 7.44
CA THR A 54 1.87 1.76 7.04
C THR A 54 2.76 1.56 5.81
N MET A 55 3.20 2.65 5.19
CA MET A 55 4.09 2.62 4.02
C MET A 55 5.57 2.74 4.44
N VAL A 56 6.46 2.43 3.49
CA VAL A 56 7.90 2.66 3.63
C VAL A 56 8.24 4.15 3.66
N SER A 57 9.48 4.50 4.05
CA SER A 57 9.93 5.89 4.19
C SER A 57 9.93 6.69 2.89
N ASP A 58 10.14 6.03 1.75
CA ASP A 58 10.08 6.63 0.42
C ASP A 58 9.04 5.93 -0.46
N PRO A 59 7.74 6.21 -0.22
CA PRO A 59 6.65 5.50 -0.89
C PRO A 59 6.37 6.10 -2.27
N TYR A 60 5.83 5.29 -3.18
CA TYR A 60 5.32 5.78 -4.45
C TYR A 60 4.11 5.00 -4.91
N VAL A 61 3.17 5.67 -5.57
CA VAL A 61 1.99 5.05 -6.18
C VAL A 61 1.75 5.68 -7.55
N ASN A 62 1.37 4.86 -8.52
CA ASN A 62 0.89 5.32 -9.83
C ASN A 62 -0.39 4.57 -10.21
N HIS A 63 -1.49 5.32 -10.32
CA HIS A 63 -2.72 4.87 -10.95
C HIS A 63 -2.52 4.84 -12.46
N ILE A 64 -2.09 3.68 -12.97
CA ILE A 64 -1.75 3.46 -14.39
C ILE A 64 -2.78 4.02 -15.39
N PRO A 65 -4.11 3.85 -15.21
CA PRO A 65 -5.08 4.35 -16.19
C PRO A 65 -5.06 5.86 -16.39
N THR A 66 -4.67 6.61 -15.36
CA THR A 66 -4.67 8.08 -15.36
C THR A 66 -3.26 8.67 -15.25
N MET A 67 -2.24 7.82 -15.05
CA MET A 67 -0.87 8.22 -14.77
C MET A 67 -0.77 9.23 -13.61
N THR A 68 -1.67 9.11 -12.61
CA THR A 68 -1.72 9.98 -11.44
C THR A 68 -1.20 9.27 -10.20
N GLY A 69 -0.70 10.02 -9.23
CA GLY A 69 -0.15 9.45 -8.00
C GLY A 69 0.80 10.40 -7.31
N GLY A 70 1.78 9.85 -6.60
CA GLY A 70 2.80 10.61 -5.89
C GLY A 70 4.07 9.79 -5.65
N VAL A 71 5.20 10.50 -5.51
CA VAL A 71 6.52 9.94 -5.19
C VAL A 71 7.02 10.61 -3.91
N GLY A 72 7.48 9.82 -2.95
CA GLY A 72 7.82 10.27 -1.62
C GLY A 72 6.60 10.60 -0.77
N ALA A 73 6.83 10.70 0.54
CA ALA A 73 5.76 10.84 1.53
C ALA A 73 4.90 12.09 1.30
N LYS A 74 5.52 13.21 0.91
CA LYS A 74 4.83 14.49 0.74
C LYS A 74 3.84 14.48 -0.43
N ASP A 75 4.30 14.11 -1.62
CA ASP A 75 3.46 14.16 -2.82
C ASP A 75 2.38 13.08 -2.78
N LEU A 76 2.70 11.92 -2.20
CA LEU A 76 1.73 10.84 -2.03
C LEU A 76 0.67 11.19 -1.00
N SER A 77 1.02 11.78 0.15
CA SER A 77 0.03 12.23 1.15
C SER A 77 -0.95 13.23 0.54
N ARG A 78 -0.43 14.21 -0.22
CA ARG A 78 -1.25 15.20 -0.94
C ARG A 78 -2.19 14.52 -1.94
N PHE A 79 -1.68 13.55 -2.70
CA PHE A 79 -2.50 12.80 -3.66
C PHE A 79 -3.62 12.03 -2.95
N TYR A 80 -3.30 11.35 -1.85
CA TYR A 80 -4.27 10.59 -1.06
C TYR A 80 -5.38 11.46 -0.49
N GLU A 81 -5.02 12.61 0.07
CA GLU A 81 -5.95 13.56 0.68
C GLU A 81 -6.95 14.16 -0.33
N HIS A 82 -6.47 14.55 -1.52
CA HIS A 82 -7.28 15.32 -2.46
C HIS A 82 -7.87 14.52 -3.62
N HIS A 83 -7.31 13.34 -3.93
CA HIS A 83 -7.64 12.62 -5.16
C HIS A 83 -8.06 11.16 -4.94
N PHE A 84 -7.85 10.59 -3.75
CA PHE A 84 -8.13 9.17 -3.50
C PHE A 84 -9.01 8.94 -2.27
N ILE A 85 -8.46 8.91 -1.06
CA ILE A 85 -9.12 8.44 0.16
C ILE A 85 -10.45 9.18 0.43
N ASN A 86 -10.49 10.49 0.19
CA ASN A 86 -11.68 11.31 0.46
C ASN A 86 -12.68 11.38 -0.69
N ASN A 87 -12.37 10.83 -1.87
CA ASN A 87 -13.23 10.93 -3.06
C ASN A 87 -14.07 9.67 -3.34
N ASN A 88 -13.94 8.63 -2.52
CA ASN A 88 -14.74 7.41 -2.67
C ASN A 88 -16.19 7.67 -2.18
N PRO A 89 -17.23 7.14 -2.86
CA PRO A 89 -18.61 7.28 -2.42
C PRO A 89 -18.86 6.59 -1.06
N GLU A 90 -19.94 6.95 -0.37
CA GLU A 90 -20.24 6.44 0.98
C GLU A 90 -20.52 4.93 1.03
N ASP A 91 -20.96 4.35 -0.07
CA ASP A 91 -21.30 2.93 -0.21
C ASP A 91 -20.12 2.05 -0.69
N PHE A 92 -18.92 2.62 -0.80
CA PHE A 92 -17.73 1.88 -1.22
C PHE A 92 -17.33 0.81 -0.18
N GLN A 93 -17.09 -0.42 -0.65
CA GLN A 93 -16.64 -1.54 0.18
C GLN A 93 -15.52 -2.32 -0.53
N ILE A 94 -14.55 -2.81 0.25
CA ILE A 94 -13.58 -3.81 -0.19
C ILE A 94 -14.22 -5.20 -0.06
N ILE A 95 -14.08 -6.02 -1.11
CA ILE A 95 -14.51 -7.43 -1.19
C ILE A 95 -13.34 -8.40 -1.11
#